data_AF-A0A9R1CYI8-F1
#
_entry.id   AF-A0A9R1CYI8-F1
#
_cell.length_a   1.000
_cell.length_b   1.000
_cell.length_c   1.000
_cell.angle_alpha   90.00
_cell.angle_beta   90.00
_cell.angle_gamma   90.00
#
_symmetry.space_group_name_H-M   'P 1'
#
loop_
_entity.id
_entity.type
_entity.pdbx_description
1 polymer ?
#
loop_
_entity_poly.entity_id
_entity_poly.type
_entity_poly.pdbx_seq_one_letter_code
_entity_poly.pdbx_strand_id
1 'polypeptide(L)'
;MAIPEEIKSVARPKSTIVRQRGSRFVVIKRTSKRINGKPIPVDQGTVGEIVNGKFVEGSYMRKKNQVDIKDYGEVALCDKYGSGLLQELAKVWNLDDAKRLYVIALLRASYGGIMNRDLQIQYLCSFASEMYPGVHLSETAVSGFLVKIGKAYSLICEFMRNRVNTFTGGDMVIDGMLKDYNAKTGSLSEFSRKGAKKGSKDISLLYAFNPLTREPIAAKPYAGNMLDQTAIDDFVAEYEIKNGLMVFDKGFYNDKLFEKVDKMEGLAYLIPLKQNSAFIKNYKMDEPTMPLKDYKDGTILYKKQKMSNGKFRPKGDCPWQADAAA
;
A
#
# COMPACT_ATOMS: atom_id res chain seq x y z
N MET A 1 -25.48 -35.77 -36.77
CA MET A 1 -26.65 -34.96 -37.19
C MET A 1 -26.44 -34.53 -38.62
N ALA A 2 -27.48 -34.58 -39.45
CA ALA A 2 -27.42 -34.06 -40.81
C ALA A 2 -27.39 -32.53 -40.77
N ILE A 3 -26.45 -31.92 -41.49
CA ILE A 3 -26.40 -30.47 -41.64
C ILE A 3 -27.56 -30.04 -42.56
N PRO A 4 -28.40 -29.06 -42.16
CA PRO A 4 -29.52 -28.58 -42.98
C PRO A 4 -29.09 -28.20 -44.39
N GLU A 5 -29.94 -28.44 -45.39
CA GLU A 5 -29.62 -28.13 -46.79
C GLU A 5 -29.39 -26.64 -47.02
N GLU A 6 -30.16 -25.79 -46.33
CA GLU A 6 -30.01 -24.33 -46.33
C GLU A 6 -28.61 -23.88 -45.92
N ILE A 7 -27.94 -24.62 -45.03
CA ILE A 7 -26.57 -24.33 -44.58
C ILE A 7 -25.56 -24.91 -45.58
N LYS A 8 -25.85 -26.05 -46.20
CA LYS A 8 -24.98 -26.66 -47.22
C LYS A 8 -24.95 -25.86 -48.53
N SER A 9 -26.03 -25.16 -48.86
CA SER A 9 -26.15 -24.35 -50.08
C SER A 9 -25.48 -22.97 -49.99
N VAL A 10 -25.10 -22.52 -48.79
CA VAL A 10 -24.40 -21.24 -48.60
C VAL A 10 -23.10 -21.18 -49.40
N ALA A 11 -22.94 -20.13 -50.20
CA ALA A 11 -21.74 -19.86 -50.98
C ALA A 11 -20.50 -19.72 -50.08
N ARG A 12 -19.44 -20.47 -50.40
CA ARG A 12 -18.20 -20.57 -49.61
C ARG A 12 -17.01 -20.96 -50.49
N PRO A 13 -15.76 -20.78 -50.02
CA PRO A 13 -14.56 -21.14 -50.78
C PRO A 13 -14.53 -22.60 -51.23
N LYS A 14 -13.89 -22.87 -52.37
CA LYS A 14 -13.72 -24.23 -52.91
C LYS A 14 -12.89 -25.10 -51.96
N SER A 15 -13.09 -26.42 -52.05
CA SER A 15 -12.41 -27.41 -51.21
C SER A 15 -12.64 -27.20 -49.72
N THR A 16 -13.88 -26.87 -49.35
CA THR A 16 -14.32 -26.74 -47.96
C THR A 16 -15.46 -27.67 -47.62
N ILE A 17 -15.55 -28.06 -46.35
CA ILE A 17 -16.69 -28.82 -45.80
C ILE A 17 -17.30 -28.04 -44.64
N VAL A 18 -18.61 -28.15 -44.48
CA VAL A 18 -19.30 -27.62 -43.29
C VAL A 18 -19.34 -28.73 -42.24
N ARG A 19 -19.06 -28.40 -40.98
CA ARG A 19 -19.30 -29.27 -39.83
C ARG A 19 -20.08 -28.53 -38.76
N GLN A 20 -20.99 -29.22 -38.10
CA GLN A 20 -21.68 -28.68 -36.93
C GLN A 20 -20.81 -28.87 -35.68
N ARG A 21 -20.59 -27.80 -34.92
CA ARG A 21 -19.94 -27.81 -33.59
C ARG A 21 -20.86 -27.12 -32.59
N GLY A 22 -21.58 -27.89 -31.78
CA GLY A 22 -22.64 -27.36 -30.92
C GLY A 22 -23.75 -26.72 -31.75
N SER A 23 -24.04 -25.45 -31.49
CA SER A 23 -25.00 -24.63 -32.25
C SER A 23 -24.41 -23.95 -33.49
N ARG A 24 -23.12 -24.12 -33.77
CA ARG A 24 -22.40 -23.39 -34.83
C ARG A 24 -22.13 -24.26 -36.05
N PHE A 25 -22.10 -23.64 -37.22
CA PHE A 25 -21.73 -24.28 -38.49
C PHE A 25 -20.37 -23.76 -38.97
N VAL A 26 -19.33 -24.54 -38.73
CA VAL A 26 -17.95 -24.17 -39.07
C VAL A 26 -17.56 -24.68 -40.46
N VAL A 27 -16.81 -23.87 -41.21
CA VAL A 27 -16.31 -24.20 -42.55
C VAL A 27 -14.84 -24.57 -42.45
N ILE A 28 -14.50 -25.79 -42.87
CA ILE A 28 -13.17 -26.37 -42.74
C ILE A 28 -12.57 -26.56 -44.12
N LYS A 29 -11.36 -26.04 -44.34
CA LYS A 29 -10.59 -26.26 -45.57
C LYS A 29 -10.05 -27.68 -45.60
N ARG A 30 -10.23 -28.34 -46.72
CA ARG A 30 -9.88 -29.75 -46.92
C ARG A 30 -8.92 -29.88 -48.10
N THR A 31 -7.89 -30.68 -47.93
CA THR A 31 -6.99 -31.11 -49.00
C THR A 31 -6.99 -32.64 -49.06
N SER A 32 -6.22 -33.23 -49.96
CA SER A 32 -5.96 -34.68 -49.97
C SER A 32 -4.46 -34.93 -49.88
N LYS A 33 -4.07 -35.92 -49.06
CA LYS A 33 -2.69 -36.41 -48.96
C LYS A 33 -2.67 -37.88 -49.39
N ARG A 34 -1.70 -38.27 -50.21
CA ARG A 34 -1.52 -39.67 -50.59
C ARG A 34 -0.79 -40.40 -49.47
N ILE A 35 -1.42 -41.44 -48.93
CA ILE A 35 -0.83 -42.36 -47.95
C ILE A 35 -1.02 -43.77 -48.53
N ASN A 36 0.08 -44.51 -48.71
CA ASN A 36 0.09 -45.85 -49.33
C ASN A 36 -0.62 -45.91 -50.69
N GLY A 37 -0.35 -44.91 -51.56
CA GLY A 37 -0.93 -44.83 -52.91
C GLY A 37 -2.39 -44.38 -52.99
N LYS A 38 -3.11 -44.27 -51.86
CA LYS A 38 -4.51 -43.84 -51.81
C LYS A 38 -4.64 -42.36 -51.39
N PRO A 39 -5.47 -41.55 -52.08
CA PRO A 39 -5.74 -40.18 -51.66
C PRO A 39 -6.67 -40.18 -50.45
N ILE A 40 -6.18 -39.68 -49.32
CA ILE A 40 -6.94 -39.55 -48.07
C ILE A 40 -7.23 -38.07 -47.84
N PRO A 41 -8.49 -37.67 -47.60
CA PRO A 41 -8.81 -36.28 -47.34
C PRO A 41 -8.30 -35.86 -45.96
N VAL A 42 -7.60 -34.73 -45.90
CA VAL A 42 -7.01 -34.15 -44.69
C VAL A 42 -7.59 -32.74 -44.47
N ASP A 43 -8.05 -32.50 -43.25
CA ASP A 43 -8.57 -31.19 -42.85
C ASP A 43 -7.38 -30.27 -42.47
N GLN A 44 -7.28 -29.10 -43.09
CA GLN A 44 -6.19 -28.14 -42.85
C GLN A 44 -6.49 -27.13 -41.75
N GLY A 45 -7.77 -26.90 -41.45
CA GLY A 45 -8.19 -25.95 -40.42
C GLY A 45 -9.52 -25.27 -40.76
N THR A 46 -10.10 -24.60 -39.76
CA THR A 46 -11.32 -23.82 -39.94
C THR A 46 -11.01 -22.48 -40.59
N VAL A 47 -11.73 -22.16 -41.67
CA VAL A 47 -11.54 -20.92 -42.46
C VAL A 47 -12.67 -19.91 -42.28
N GLY A 48 -13.75 -20.28 -41.59
CA GLY A 48 -14.84 -19.37 -41.29
C GLY A 48 -16.06 -20.07 -40.70
N GLU A 49 -17.12 -19.30 -40.51
CA GLU A 49 -18.40 -19.75 -39.95
C GLU A 49 -19.54 -19.41 -40.90
N ILE A 50 -20.61 -20.20 -40.89
CA ILE A 50 -21.88 -19.77 -41.49
C ILE A 50 -22.72 -19.13 -40.38
N VAL A 51 -22.90 -17.82 -40.48
CA VAL A 51 -23.68 -17.01 -39.54
C VAL A 51 -24.83 -16.38 -40.32
N ASN A 52 -26.07 -16.60 -39.87
CA ASN A 52 -27.29 -16.06 -40.51
C ASN A 52 -27.35 -16.31 -42.03
N GLY A 53 -27.04 -17.55 -42.46
CA GLY A 53 -27.10 -17.95 -43.87
C GLY A 53 -25.99 -17.38 -44.76
N LYS A 54 -24.99 -16.69 -44.18
CA LYS A 54 -23.83 -16.16 -44.92
C LYS A 54 -22.54 -16.76 -44.40
N PHE A 55 -21.64 -17.09 -45.33
CA PHE A 55 -20.27 -17.45 -44.98
C PHE A 55 -19.52 -16.20 -44.54
N VAL A 56 -18.97 -16.25 -43.32
CA VAL A 56 -18.10 -15.24 -42.76
C VAL A 56 -16.71 -15.86 -42.67
N GLU A 57 -15.80 -15.39 -43.53
CA GLU A 57 -14.40 -15.78 -43.46
C GLU A 57 -13.78 -15.25 -42.17
N GLY A 58 -13.04 -16.11 -41.48
CA GLY A 58 -12.48 -15.74 -40.19
C GLY A 58 -11.48 -16.75 -39.68
N SER A 59 -10.39 -16.25 -39.11
CA SER A 59 -9.47 -17.08 -38.35
C SER A 59 -10.09 -17.41 -36.99
N TYR A 60 -10.14 -18.70 -36.65
CA TYR A 60 -10.51 -19.16 -35.31
C TYR A 60 -9.34 -19.07 -34.32
N MET A 61 -8.16 -18.63 -34.77
CA MET A 61 -7.08 -18.25 -33.88
C MET A 61 -7.47 -16.95 -33.21
N ARG A 62 -7.89 -17.02 -31.95
CA ARG A 62 -8.11 -15.83 -31.13
C ARG A 62 -6.80 -15.05 -31.07
N LYS A 63 -6.78 -13.84 -31.63
CA LYS A 63 -5.70 -12.89 -31.35
C LYS A 63 -5.72 -12.64 -29.85
N LYS A 64 -4.54 -12.71 -29.21
CA LYS A 64 -4.43 -12.28 -27.82
C LYS A 64 -4.59 -10.76 -27.82
N ASN A 65 -5.66 -10.26 -27.22
CA ASN A 65 -5.79 -8.84 -26.98
C ASN A 65 -4.67 -8.45 -26.01
N GLN A 66 -3.79 -7.56 -26.46
CA GLN A 66 -2.75 -6.97 -25.63
C GLN A 66 -3.07 -5.50 -25.44
N VAL A 67 -2.53 -4.92 -24.37
CA VAL A 67 -2.62 -3.48 -24.16
C VAL A 67 -1.50 -2.83 -24.96
N ASP A 68 -1.87 -2.10 -26.02
CA ASP A 68 -0.90 -1.45 -26.91
C ASP A 68 -0.46 -0.06 -26.40
N ILE A 69 -1.32 0.62 -25.62
CA ILE A 69 -1.05 1.96 -25.09
C ILE A 69 -1.06 1.88 -23.55
N LYS A 70 0.03 2.35 -22.93
CA LYS A 70 0.24 2.27 -21.49
C LYS A 70 0.51 3.64 -20.90
N ASP A 71 -0.03 3.88 -19.71
CA ASP A 71 0.29 5.06 -18.92
C ASP A 71 1.65 4.92 -18.23
N TYR A 72 2.48 5.95 -18.31
CA TYR A 72 3.87 5.94 -17.84
C TYR A 72 4.14 6.94 -16.71
N GLY A 73 3.57 8.14 -16.79
CA GLY A 73 4.02 9.29 -15.99
C GLY A 73 3.98 9.05 -14.48
N GLU A 74 2.81 8.67 -13.96
CA GLU A 74 2.57 8.48 -12.53
C GLU A 74 3.38 7.30 -11.97
N VAL A 75 3.43 6.19 -12.71
CA VAL A 75 4.18 4.99 -12.29
C VAL A 75 5.68 5.27 -12.29
N ALA A 76 6.21 5.89 -13.34
CA ALA A 76 7.63 6.20 -13.44
C ALA A 76 8.07 7.19 -12.35
N LEU A 77 7.23 8.18 -12.02
CA LEU A 77 7.51 9.12 -10.96
C LEU A 77 7.56 8.43 -9.59
N CYS A 78 6.57 7.61 -9.26
CA CYS A 78 6.55 6.87 -8.00
C CYS A 78 7.70 5.86 -7.92
N ASP A 79 8.02 5.17 -9.02
CA ASP A 79 9.11 4.21 -9.08
C ASP A 79 10.48 4.86 -8.91
N LYS A 80 10.69 6.05 -9.50
CA LYS A 80 11.93 6.82 -9.36
C LYS A 80 12.32 7.04 -7.89
N TYR A 81 11.34 7.33 -7.02
CA TYR A 81 11.59 7.56 -5.59
C TYR A 81 11.44 6.29 -4.74
N GLY A 82 10.63 5.32 -5.18
CA GLY A 82 10.30 4.13 -4.40
C GLY A 82 11.12 2.88 -4.74
N SER A 83 11.82 2.82 -5.88
CA SER A 83 12.45 1.59 -6.39
C SER A 83 13.45 0.96 -5.41
N GLY A 84 14.09 1.77 -4.56
CA GLY A 84 14.95 1.32 -3.45
C GLY A 84 14.26 0.35 -2.47
N LEU A 85 12.94 0.48 -2.31
CA LEU A 85 12.16 -0.41 -1.44
C LEU A 85 12.13 -1.84 -1.94
N LEU A 86 12.30 -2.08 -3.25
CA LEU A 86 12.31 -3.44 -3.77
C LEU A 86 13.52 -4.23 -3.24
N GLN A 87 14.71 -3.61 -3.16
CA GLN A 87 15.88 -4.27 -2.58
C GLN A 87 15.68 -4.53 -1.09
N GLU A 88 15.01 -3.63 -0.36
CA GLU A 88 14.72 -3.82 1.06
C GLU A 88 13.70 -4.95 1.28
N LEU A 89 12.65 -5.02 0.48
CA LEU A 89 11.67 -6.11 0.49
C LEU A 89 12.32 -7.46 0.16
N ALA A 90 13.23 -7.49 -0.82
CA ALA A 90 13.92 -8.70 -1.25
C ALA A 90 14.92 -9.26 -0.22
N LYS A 91 15.27 -8.48 0.83
CA LYS A 91 16.05 -8.99 1.98
C LYS A 91 15.21 -9.88 2.90
N VAL A 92 13.88 -9.76 2.87
CA VAL A 92 12.96 -10.44 3.79
C VAL A 92 12.08 -11.46 3.06
N TRP A 93 11.52 -11.09 1.91
CA TRP A 93 10.72 -11.98 1.07
C TRP A 93 11.51 -12.46 -0.14
N ASN A 94 11.12 -13.61 -0.69
CA ASN A 94 11.65 -14.03 -1.99
C ASN A 94 11.34 -12.98 -3.08
N LEU A 95 12.11 -13.00 -4.15
CA LEU A 95 12.06 -11.96 -5.18
C LEU A 95 10.68 -11.79 -5.82
N ASP A 96 9.93 -12.88 -6.01
CA ASP A 96 8.60 -12.82 -6.61
C ASP A 96 7.59 -12.17 -5.67
N ASP A 97 7.59 -12.55 -4.39
CA ASP A 97 6.73 -11.96 -3.36
C ASP A 97 7.13 -10.48 -3.11
N ALA A 98 8.42 -10.16 -3.12
CA ALA A 98 8.93 -8.78 -2.98
C ALA A 98 8.51 -7.88 -4.15
N LYS A 99 8.71 -8.33 -5.40
CA LYS A 99 8.22 -7.62 -6.60
C LYS A 99 6.73 -7.40 -6.54
N ARG A 100 5.99 -8.41 -6.10
CA ARG A 100 4.54 -8.33 -6.02
C ARG A 100 4.07 -7.34 -4.97
N LEU A 101 4.66 -7.34 -3.77
CA LEU A 101 4.40 -6.32 -2.75
C LEU A 101 4.72 -4.92 -3.27
N TYR A 102 5.89 -4.77 -3.89
CA TYR A 102 6.35 -3.51 -4.42
C TYR A 102 5.39 -2.96 -5.50
N VAL A 103 5.04 -3.76 -6.51
CA VAL A 103 4.14 -3.31 -7.58
C VAL A 103 2.73 -3.00 -7.07
N ILE A 104 2.21 -3.75 -6.10
CA ILE A 104 0.93 -3.41 -5.45
C ILE A 104 1.01 -2.03 -4.78
N ALA A 105 2.10 -1.76 -4.06
CA ALA A 105 2.32 -0.48 -3.40
C ALA A 105 2.49 0.66 -4.42
N LEU A 106 3.29 0.44 -5.47
CA LEU A 106 3.54 1.37 -6.57
C LEU A 106 2.23 1.80 -7.23
N LEU A 107 1.40 0.84 -7.66
CA LEU A 107 0.11 1.16 -8.30
C LEU A 107 -0.82 1.94 -7.37
N ARG A 108 -0.89 1.57 -6.09
CA ARG A 108 -1.72 2.28 -5.11
C ARG A 108 -1.22 3.70 -4.82
N ALA A 109 0.10 3.91 -4.86
CA ALA A 109 0.70 5.23 -4.71
C ALA A 109 0.47 6.10 -5.95
N SER A 110 0.61 5.55 -7.16
CA SER A 110 0.46 6.27 -8.43
C SER A 110 -0.97 6.69 -8.72
N TYR A 111 -1.96 5.83 -8.43
CA TYR A 111 -3.33 6.05 -8.89
C TYR A 111 -4.34 6.31 -7.78
N GLY A 112 -3.99 6.01 -6.52
CA GLY A 112 -4.86 6.19 -5.36
C GLY A 112 -6.08 5.25 -5.36
N GLY A 113 -6.46 4.73 -4.20
CA GLY A 113 -7.75 4.04 -4.03
C GLY A 113 -8.00 2.78 -4.89
N ILE A 114 -6.99 2.25 -5.58
CA ILE A 114 -7.13 1.02 -6.38
C ILE A 114 -7.52 -0.15 -5.47
N MET A 115 -8.67 -0.76 -5.77
CA MET A 115 -9.13 -1.97 -5.10
C MET A 115 -8.45 -3.21 -5.65
N ASN A 116 -8.46 -4.31 -4.89
CA ASN A 116 -7.76 -5.55 -5.30
C ASN A 116 -8.22 -6.10 -6.66
N ARG A 117 -9.49 -5.90 -7.02
CA ARG A 117 -10.07 -6.32 -8.30
C ARG A 117 -9.54 -5.54 -9.51
N ASP A 118 -9.09 -4.30 -9.28
CA ASP A 118 -8.68 -3.38 -10.35
C ASP A 118 -7.16 -3.42 -10.60
N LEU A 119 -6.38 -3.99 -9.67
CA LEU A 119 -4.91 -4.05 -9.75
C LEU A 119 -4.40 -4.70 -11.04
N GLN A 120 -5.02 -5.82 -11.48
CA GLN A 120 -4.58 -6.48 -12.71
C GLN A 120 -4.75 -5.61 -13.94
N ILE A 121 -5.91 -4.97 -14.06
CA ILE A 121 -6.21 -4.11 -15.21
C ILE A 121 -5.26 -2.92 -15.19
N GLN A 122 -5.10 -2.26 -14.04
CA GLN A 122 -4.21 -1.10 -13.92
C GLN A 122 -2.74 -1.44 -14.16
N TYR A 123 -2.27 -2.60 -13.71
CA TYR A 123 -0.93 -3.08 -14.02
C TYR A 123 -0.72 -3.30 -15.52
N LEU A 124 -1.68 -3.94 -16.22
CA LEU A 124 -1.58 -4.18 -17.65
C LEU A 124 -1.70 -2.90 -18.48
N CYS A 125 -2.52 -1.94 -18.03
CA CYS A 125 -2.74 -0.64 -18.64
C CYS A 125 -1.66 0.40 -18.32
N SER A 126 -0.76 0.13 -17.39
CA SER A 126 0.36 1.00 -17.05
C SER A 126 1.70 0.38 -17.45
N PHE A 127 2.71 1.22 -17.57
CA PHE A 127 4.08 0.83 -17.90
C PHE A 127 4.75 0.04 -16.76
N ALA A 128 4.09 -0.08 -15.59
CA ALA A 128 4.50 -0.97 -14.51
C ALA A 128 4.69 -2.42 -15.00
N SER A 129 3.87 -2.86 -15.96
CA SER A 129 3.99 -4.20 -16.55
C SER A 129 5.20 -4.42 -17.46
N GLU A 130 5.79 -3.33 -17.96
CA GLU A 130 7.06 -3.37 -18.71
C GLU A 130 8.25 -3.25 -17.76
N MET A 131 8.15 -2.41 -16.72
CA MET A 131 9.20 -2.22 -15.71
C MET A 131 9.41 -3.46 -14.84
N TYR A 132 8.30 -4.11 -14.45
CA TYR A 132 8.29 -5.28 -13.58
C TYR A 132 7.46 -6.40 -14.22
N PRO A 133 7.98 -7.08 -15.25
CA PRO A 133 7.22 -8.07 -16.00
C PRO A 133 6.90 -9.31 -15.15
N GLY A 134 5.78 -9.95 -15.48
CA GLY A 134 5.39 -11.25 -14.90
C GLY A 134 4.71 -11.19 -13.53
N VAL A 135 4.34 -10.01 -13.01
CA VAL A 135 3.70 -9.92 -11.69
C VAL A 135 2.23 -10.35 -11.75
N HIS A 136 1.85 -11.31 -10.90
CA HIS A 136 0.50 -11.87 -10.85
C HIS A 136 -0.45 -11.03 -9.97
N LEU A 137 -1.35 -10.27 -10.60
CA LEU A 137 -2.22 -9.31 -9.88
C LEU A 137 -3.73 -9.57 -10.02
N SER A 138 -4.15 -10.77 -10.41
CA SER A 138 -5.58 -11.11 -10.41
C SER A 138 -6.18 -11.01 -9.01
N GLU A 139 -7.46 -10.66 -8.91
CA GLU A 139 -8.14 -10.42 -7.62
C GLU A 139 -7.98 -11.57 -6.63
N THR A 140 -8.19 -12.81 -7.09
CA THR A 140 -8.08 -14.02 -6.27
C THR A 140 -6.65 -14.23 -5.80
N ALA A 141 -5.69 -14.01 -6.70
CA ALA A 141 -4.28 -14.17 -6.38
C ALA A 141 -3.84 -13.09 -5.39
N VAL A 142 -4.25 -11.83 -5.54
CA VAL A 142 -3.89 -10.73 -4.64
C VAL A 142 -4.48 -10.95 -3.26
N SER A 143 -5.76 -11.34 -3.19
CA SER A 143 -6.44 -11.55 -1.90
C SER A 143 -5.79 -12.69 -1.11
N GLY A 144 -5.53 -13.84 -1.75
CA GLY A 144 -4.81 -14.95 -1.11
C GLY A 144 -3.38 -14.58 -0.72
N PHE A 145 -2.70 -13.78 -1.55
CA PHE A 145 -1.35 -13.29 -1.28
C PHE A 145 -1.29 -12.39 -0.04
N LEU A 146 -2.15 -11.37 0.05
CA LEU A 146 -2.18 -10.46 1.20
C LEU A 146 -2.51 -11.20 2.50
N VAL A 147 -3.39 -12.21 2.46
CA VAL A 147 -3.66 -13.09 3.61
C VAL A 147 -2.41 -13.88 4.00
N LYS A 148 -1.68 -14.45 3.03
CA LYS A 148 -0.43 -15.18 3.30
C LYS A 148 0.64 -14.27 3.93
N ILE A 149 0.81 -13.06 3.39
CA ILE A 149 1.74 -12.06 3.93
C ILE A 149 1.34 -11.66 5.36
N GLY A 150 0.05 -11.38 5.59
CA GLY A 150 -0.45 -11.02 6.92
C GLY A 150 -0.30 -12.13 7.97
N LYS A 151 -0.43 -13.40 7.58
CA LYS A 151 -0.17 -14.55 8.46
C LYS A 151 1.31 -14.66 8.86
N ALA A 152 2.22 -14.26 7.98
CA ALA A 152 3.65 -14.21 8.25
C ALA A 152 4.06 -12.89 8.93
N TYR A 153 3.35 -12.52 10.00
CA TYR A 153 3.53 -11.24 10.68
C TYR A 153 4.97 -10.98 11.14
N SER A 154 5.69 -12.03 11.54
CA SER A 154 7.11 -11.94 11.92
C SER A 154 7.99 -11.34 10.82
N LEU A 155 7.70 -11.62 9.54
CA LEU A 155 8.43 -11.04 8.41
C LEU A 155 8.10 -9.55 8.23
N ILE A 156 6.88 -9.14 8.54
CA ILE A 156 6.50 -7.72 8.55
C ILE A 156 7.29 -7.00 9.65
N CYS A 157 7.38 -7.58 10.85
CA CYS A 157 8.21 -7.04 11.92
C CYS A 157 9.68 -6.96 11.51
N GLU A 158 10.22 -8.01 10.88
CA GLU A 158 11.60 -8.04 10.39
C GLU A 158 11.88 -6.93 9.38
N PHE A 159 10.98 -6.73 8.42
CA PHE A 159 11.10 -5.63 7.45
C PHE A 159 11.11 -4.26 8.16
N MET A 160 10.19 -4.02 9.09
CA MET A 160 10.14 -2.75 9.84
C MET A 160 11.40 -2.54 10.70
N ARG A 161 11.92 -3.59 11.34
CA ARG A 161 13.19 -3.53 12.10
C ARG A 161 14.37 -3.21 11.19
N ASN A 162 14.45 -3.83 10.02
CA ASN A 162 15.50 -3.55 9.03
C ASN A 162 15.46 -2.09 8.57
N ARG A 163 14.25 -1.53 8.38
CA ARG A 163 14.05 -0.10 8.12
C ARG A 163 14.57 0.74 9.28
N VAL A 164 14.09 0.51 10.51
CA VAL A 164 14.51 1.24 11.72
C VAL A 164 16.03 1.22 11.89
N ASN A 165 16.68 0.07 11.68
CA ASN A 165 18.13 -0.08 11.76
C ASN A 165 18.88 0.78 10.73
N THR A 166 18.33 0.94 9.52
CA THR A 166 18.93 1.78 8.47
C THR A 166 18.91 3.27 8.82
N PHE A 167 17.95 3.70 9.65
CA PHE A 167 17.81 5.08 10.11
C PHE A 167 18.33 5.30 11.55
N THR A 168 19.03 4.31 12.11
CA THR A 168 19.56 4.42 13.48
C THR A 168 20.63 5.51 13.56
N GLY A 169 20.44 6.45 14.49
CA GLY A 169 21.30 7.62 14.67
C GLY A 169 20.85 8.88 13.93
N GLY A 170 19.80 8.79 13.09
CA GLY A 170 19.11 9.95 12.53
C GLY A 170 17.95 10.42 13.42
N ASP A 171 17.42 11.62 13.12
CA ASP A 171 16.19 12.11 13.73
C ASP A 171 15.02 11.23 13.26
N MET A 172 14.38 10.54 14.20
CA MET A 172 13.17 9.74 13.95
C MET A 172 12.03 10.32 14.76
N VAL A 173 10.94 10.69 14.10
CA VAL A 173 9.72 11.18 14.75
C VAL A 173 8.69 10.06 14.77
N ILE A 174 8.17 9.75 15.96
CA ILE A 174 7.04 8.85 16.16
C ILE A 174 5.79 9.72 16.37
N ASP A 175 4.77 9.49 15.56
CA ASP A 175 3.47 10.17 15.64
C ASP A 175 2.31 9.16 15.55
N GLY A 176 1.15 9.55 16.08
CA GLY A 176 -0.05 8.74 16.14
C GLY A 176 -1.27 9.44 15.55
N MET A 177 -1.97 8.75 14.65
CA MET A 177 -3.19 9.25 14.02
C MET A 177 -4.37 8.32 14.31
N LEU A 178 -5.51 8.90 14.69
CA LEU A 178 -6.80 8.19 14.69
C LEU A 178 -7.50 8.39 13.35
N LYS A 179 -7.95 7.30 12.73
CA LYS A 179 -8.79 7.32 11.52
C LYS A 179 -10.12 6.65 11.78
N ASP A 180 -11.19 7.22 11.24
CA ASP A 180 -12.51 6.59 11.25
C ASP A 180 -12.39 5.21 10.54
N TYR A 181 -12.77 4.14 11.25
CA TYR A 181 -12.69 2.78 10.75
C TYR A 181 -13.87 1.96 11.27
N ASN A 182 -14.95 1.96 10.50
CA ASN A 182 -16.21 1.28 10.84
C ASN A 182 -16.34 -0.09 10.17
N ALA A 183 -15.25 -0.87 10.15
CA ALA A 183 -15.30 -2.21 9.59
C ALA A 183 -16.18 -3.12 10.46
N LYS A 184 -17.05 -3.90 9.82
CA LYS A 184 -17.95 -4.86 10.51
C LYS A 184 -17.23 -6.13 10.97
N THR A 185 -16.06 -6.44 10.40
CA THR A 185 -15.40 -7.74 10.52
C THR A 185 -13.95 -7.67 11.00
N GLY A 186 -13.51 -6.53 11.55
CA GLY A 186 -12.12 -6.33 11.99
C GLY A 186 -12.01 -6.12 13.50
N SER A 187 -11.08 -6.82 14.16
CA SER A 187 -10.75 -6.65 15.58
C SER A 187 -10.10 -5.31 15.93
N LEU A 188 -9.69 -4.54 14.91
CA LEU A 188 -9.12 -3.20 15.05
C LEU A 188 -10.18 -2.09 15.06
N SER A 189 -11.43 -2.42 14.75
CA SER A 189 -12.57 -1.51 14.63
C SER A 189 -13.27 -1.35 15.98
N GLU A 190 -12.75 -0.43 16.81
CA GLU A 190 -13.23 -0.21 18.17
C GLU A 190 -13.52 1.26 18.47
N PHE A 191 -14.39 1.52 19.43
CA PHE A 191 -14.70 2.89 19.84
C PHE A 191 -13.52 3.52 20.58
N SER A 192 -12.89 4.54 20.00
CA SER A 192 -11.97 5.39 20.76
C SER A 192 -12.74 6.32 21.71
N ARG A 193 -12.04 6.99 22.62
CA ARG A 193 -12.66 8.05 23.46
C ARG A 193 -13.28 9.18 22.64
N LYS A 194 -12.73 9.48 21.46
CA LYS A 194 -13.27 10.49 20.53
C LYS A 194 -14.43 9.90 19.71
N GLY A 195 -14.25 8.67 19.22
CA GLY A 195 -15.25 7.92 18.44
C GLY A 195 -16.54 7.65 19.21
N ALA A 196 -16.46 7.34 20.51
CA ALA A 196 -17.63 7.15 21.36
C ALA A 196 -18.54 8.39 21.44
N LYS A 197 -17.98 9.60 21.36
CA LYS A 197 -18.76 10.85 21.33
C LYS A 197 -19.36 11.13 19.95
N LYS A 198 -18.72 10.64 18.88
CA LYS A 198 -19.13 10.82 17.48
C LYS A 198 -20.06 9.70 16.98
N GLY A 199 -20.13 8.58 17.69
CA GLY A 199 -20.83 7.37 17.25
C GLY A 199 -20.08 6.57 16.18
N SER A 200 -18.77 6.79 16.00
CA SER A 200 -17.93 6.08 15.04
C SER A 200 -16.85 5.24 15.73
N LYS A 201 -16.51 4.09 15.13
CA LYS A 201 -15.35 3.29 15.50
C LYS A 201 -14.11 3.81 14.78
N ASP A 202 -12.95 3.63 15.40
CA ASP A 202 -11.68 4.17 14.93
C ASP A 202 -10.60 3.08 14.90
N ILE A 203 -9.59 3.32 14.08
CA ILE A 203 -8.30 2.64 14.10
C ILE A 203 -7.22 3.65 14.48
N SER A 204 -6.32 3.26 15.38
CA SER A 204 -5.15 4.06 15.72
C SER A 204 -3.97 3.60 14.89
N LEU A 205 -3.26 4.51 14.23
CA LEU A 205 -2.07 4.23 13.44
C LEU A 205 -0.90 4.96 14.07
N LEU A 206 0.07 4.21 14.62
CA LEU A 206 1.37 4.78 14.95
C LEU A 206 2.31 4.62 13.78
N TYR A 207 3.09 5.65 13.51
CA TYR A 207 4.10 5.62 12.46
C TYR A 207 5.35 6.38 12.88
N ALA A 208 6.49 5.92 12.40
CA ALA A 208 7.78 6.55 12.53
C ALA A 208 8.22 7.07 11.17
N PHE A 209 8.78 8.28 11.13
CA PHE A 209 9.31 8.86 9.90
C PHE A 209 10.54 9.73 10.20
N ASN A 210 11.36 9.96 9.17
CA ASN A 210 12.46 10.92 9.26
C ASN A 210 11.94 12.32 8.87
N PRO A 211 12.05 13.35 9.73
CA PRO A 211 11.50 14.67 9.45
C PRO A 211 12.25 15.44 8.36
N LEU A 212 13.53 15.12 8.12
CA LEU A 212 14.36 15.77 7.10
C LEU A 212 14.07 15.20 5.72
N THR A 213 14.10 13.88 5.59
CA THR A 213 13.85 13.21 4.29
C THR A 213 12.36 13.01 4.01
N ARG A 214 11.50 13.15 5.03
CA ARG A 214 10.06 12.82 5.01
C ARG A 214 9.77 11.35 4.71
N GLU A 215 10.77 10.49 4.89
CA GLU A 215 10.67 9.07 4.60
C GLU A 215 9.90 8.33 5.71
N PRO A 216 8.83 7.59 5.40
CA PRO A 216 8.13 6.75 6.37
C PRO A 216 8.97 5.51 6.69
N ILE A 217 9.36 5.34 7.95
CA ILE A 217 10.28 4.29 8.40
C ILE A 217 9.53 3.03 8.81
N ALA A 218 8.54 3.18 9.71
CA ALA A 218 7.75 2.07 10.23
C ALA A 218 6.33 2.51 10.52
N ALA A 219 5.36 1.60 10.45
CA ALA A 219 3.97 1.90 10.79
C ALA A 219 3.25 0.65 11.31
N LYS A 220 2.37 0.85 12.29
CA LYS A 220 1.56 -0.22 12.88
C LYS A 220 0.16 0.26 13.24
N PRO A 221 -0.89 -0.47 12.81
CA PRO A 221 -2.24 -0.22 13.27
C PRO A 221 -2.52 -0.86 14.63
N TYR A 222 -3.36 -0.20 15.41
CA TYR A 222 -3.85 -0.58 16.73
C TYR A 222 -5.36 -0.39 16.81
N ALA A 223 -6.01 -1.10 17.73
CA ALA A 223 -7.43 -0.90 17.99
C ALA A 223 -7.69 0.52 18.51
N GLY A 224 -8.79 1.16 18.07
CA GLY A 224 -9.08 2.56 18.44
C GLY A 224 -9.26 2.81 19.94
N ASN A 225 -9.56 1.77 20.73
CA ASN A 225 -9.69 1.84 22.19
C ASN A 225 -8.38 1.57 22.95
N MET A 226 -7.29 1.22 22.27
CA MET A 226 -6.01 0.94 22.90
C MET A 226 -5.46 2.18 23.58
N LEU A 227 -4.92 2.02 24.80
CA LEU A 227 -4.26 3.12 25.48
C LEU A 227 -3.00 3.51 24.72
N ASP A 228 -2.84 4.82 24.48
CA ASP A 228 -1.70 5.38 23.76
C ASP A 228 -0.36 4.87 24.30
N GLN A 229 -0.20 4.86 25.63
CA GLN A 229 1.00 4.35 26.29
C GLN A 229 1.31 2.89 25.90
N THR A 230 0.29 2.03 25.91
CA THR A 230 0.47 0.62 25.54
C THR A 230 0.84 0.49 24.08
N ALA A 231 0.23 1.30 23.19
CA ALA A 231 0.54 1.28 21.77
C ALA A 231 1.98 1.75 21.49
N ILE A 232 2.45 2.79 22.18
CA ILE A 232 3.83 3.29 22.07
C ILE A 232 4.83 2.26 22.61
N ASP A 233 4.58 1.71 23.80
CA ASP A 233 5.43 0.69 24.41
C ASP A 233 5.60 -0.52 23.47
N ASP A 234 4.48 -0.99 22.91
CA ASP A 234 4.46 -2.10 21.96
C ASP A 234 5.16 -1.75 20.64
N PHE A 235 4.96 -0.54 20.10
CA PHE A 235 5.60 -0.09 18.86
C PHE A 235 7.13 -0.03 18.98
N VAL A 236 7.62 0.60 20.05
CA VAL A 236 9.05 0.78 20.32
C VAL A 236 9.72 -0.57 20.59
N ALA A 237 9.08 -1.43 21.39
CA ALA A 237 9.61 -2.74 21.70
C ALA A 237 9.59 -3.67 20.47
N GLU A 238 8.50 -3.70 19.71
CA GLU A 238 8.36 -4.60 18.58
C GLU A 238 9.32 -4.25 17.44
N TYR A 239 9.55 -2.97 17.16
CA TYR A 239 10.46 -2.52 16.09
C TYR A 239 11.87 -2.19 16.58
N GLU A 240 12.17 -2.49 17.84
CA GLU A 240 13.49 -2.33 18.45
C GLU A 240 14.07 -0.91 18.27
N ILE A 241 13.22 0.11 18.43
CA ILE A 241 13.60 1.51 18.24
C ILE A 241 14.45 1.96 19.43
N LYS A 242 15.77 2.10 19.20
CA LYS A 242 16.73 2.47 20.26
C LYS A 242 16.96 3.97 20.39
N ASN A 243 16.88 4.71 19.28
CA ASN A 243 17.17 6.14 19.25
C ASN A 243 16.11 6.89 18.43
N GLY A 244 15.74 8.09 18.87
CA GLY A 244 14.74 8.92 18.19
C GLY A 244 14.14 10.02 19.07
N LEU A 245 13.31 10.86 18.46
CA LEU A 245 12.52 11.92 19.10
C LEU A 245 11.04 11.58 19.00
N MET A 246 10.41 11.20 20.10
CA MET A 246 8.97 10.99 20.13
C MET A 246 8.24 12.33 20.23
N VAL A 247 7.33 12.60 19.30
CA VAL A 247 6.51 13.82 19.34
C VAL A 247 5.09 13.40 19.68
N PHE A 248 4.56 13.93 20.77
CA PHE A 248 3.21 13.58 21.19
C PHE A 248 2.30 14.80 21.18
N ASP A 249 1.00 14.59 20.92
CA ASP A 249 -0.03 15.60 21.09
C ASP A 249 -0.35 15.83 22.59
N LYS A 250 -1.03 16.93 22.91
CA LYS A 250 -1.48 17.31 24.27
C LYS A 250 -2.31 16.22 24.95
N GLY A 251 -3.01 15.39 24.16
CA GLY A 251 -3.80 14.26 24.65
C GLY A 251 -2.99 13.15 25.33
N PHE A 252 -1.69 13.07 25.04
CA PHE A 252 -0.79 12.01 25.52
C PHE A 252 -0.17 12.29 26.89
N TYR A 253 -0.48 13.44 27.50
CA TYR A 253 0.06 13.78 28.82
C TYR A 253 -0.40 12.78 29.90
N ASN A 254 0.49 11.87 30.29
CA ASN A 254 0.30 10.89 31.36
C ASN A 254 1.62 10.73 32.14
N ASP A 255 1.60 10.96 33.46
CA ASP A 255 2.78 10.86 34.34
C ASP A 255 3.48 9.49 34.24
N LYS A 256 2.70 8.41 34.05
CA LYS A 256 3.25 7.06 33.85
C LYS A 256 3.97 6.88 32.52
N LEU A 257 3.57 7.61 31.48
CA LEU A 257 4.25 7.60 30.18
C LEU A 257 5.61 8.30 30.32
N PHE A 258 5.64 9.45 31.01
CA PHE A 258 6.89 10.19 31.24
C PHE A 258 7.92 9.36 32.02
N GLU A 259 7.52 8.72 33.13
CA GLU A 259 8.45 7.89 33.92
C GLU A 259 9.04 6.73 33.12
N LYS A 260 8.28 6.16 32.18
CA LYS A 260 8.75 5.06 31.32
C LYS A 260 9.65 5.56 30.20
N VAL A 261 9.22 6.57 29.45
CA VAL A 261 10.04 7.19 28.41
C VAL A 261 11.34 7.72 29.02
N ASP A 262 11.30 8.22 30.25
CA ASP A 262 12.51 8.67 30.93
C ASP A 262 13.50 7.54 31.27
N LYS A 263 13.03 6.29 31.37
CA LYS A 263 13.88 5.11 31.58
C LYS A 263 14.41 4.52 30.26
N MET A 264 13.86 4.92 29.11
CA MET A 264 14.34 4.46 27.80
C MET A 264 15.56 5.30 27.40
N GLU A 265 16.75 4.72 27.50
CA GLU A 265 17.98 5.35 27.02
C GLU A 265 17.95 5.48 25.49
N GLY A 266 18.41 6.62 24.96
CA GLY A 266 18.47 6.90 23.51
C GLY A 266 17.21 7.57 22.92
N LEU A 267 16.08 7.54 23.63
CA LEU A 267 14.84 8.19 23.21
C LEU A 267 14.63 9.56 23.87
N ALA A 268 14.51 10.60 23.04
CA ALA A 268 14.07 11.93 23.44
C ALA A 268 12.56 12.07 23.20
N TYR A 269 11.93 13.09 23.81
CA TYR A 269 10.53 13.39 23.55
C TYR A 269 10.21 14.89 23.54
N LEU A 270 9.19 15.26 22.78
CA LEU A 270 8.56 16.57 22.74
C LEU A 270 7.06 16.42 23.05
N ILE A 271 6.61 17.05 24.13
CA ILE A 271 5.22 16.95 24.60
C ILE A 271 4.68 18.34 24.97
N PRO A 272 3.51 18.75 24.44
CA PRO A 272 2.81 19.93 24.89
C PRO A 272 2.46 19.83 26.38
N LEU A 273 2.87 20.83 27.16
CA LEU A 273 2.49 20.94 28.56
C LEU A 273 1.04 21.44 28.68
N LYS A 274 0.30 20.88 29.64
CA LYS A 274 -0.97 21.50 30.07
C LYS A 274 -0.66 22.85 30.72
N GLN A 275 -1.50 23.86 30.45
CA GLN A 275 -1.31 25.22 30.99
C GLN A 275 -1.29 25.27 32.53
N ASN A 276 -1.96 24.32 33.19
CA ASN A 276 -1.98 24.18 34.65
C ASN A 276 -0.93 23.20 35.19
N SER A 277 0.03 22.77 34.37
CA SER A 277 1.05 21.81 34.79
C SER A 277 1.95 22.41 35.88
N ALA A 278 2.19 21.65 36.96
CA ALA A 278 3.12 22.04 38.02
C ALA A 278 4.54 22.31 37.49
N PHE A 279 4.92 21.69 36.37
CA PHE A 279 6.20 21.94 35.70
C PHE A 279 6.37 23.39 35.27
N ILE A 280 5.29 24.10 34.93
CA ILE A 280 5.37 25.50 34.52
C ILE A 280 5.84 26.36 35.70
N LYS A 281 5.21 26.20 36.87
CA LYS A 281 5.58 26.92 38.09
C LYS A 281 6.95 26.51 38.61
N ASN A 282 7.22 25.20 38.68
CA ASN A 282 8.45 24.66 39.28
C ASN A 282 9.72 25.04 38.51
N TYR A 283 9.60 25.21 37.19
CA TYR A 283 10.74 25.48 36.30
C TYR A 283 10.62 26.81 35.56
N LYS A 284 9.67 27.67 35.95
CA LYS A 284 9.36 28.96 35.33
C LYS A 284 9.28 28.88 33.81
N MET A 285 8.56 27.90 33.30
CA MET A 285 8.49 27.65 31.84
C MET A 285 7.63 28.69 31.11
N ASP A 286 6.91 29.54 31.85
CA ASP A 286 6.19 30.73 31.38
C ASP A 286 7.09 31.94 31.11
N GLU A 287 8.37 31.87 31.44
CA GLU A 287 9.36 32.92 31.20
C GLU A 287 10.40 32.42 30.17
N PRO A 288 10.11 32.48 28.86
CA PRO A 288 11.06 32.07 27.84
C PRO A 288 12.25 33.03 27.76
N THR A 289 13.44 32.49 27.48
CA THR A 289 14.71 33.22 27.62
C THR A 289 15.38 33.57 26.30
N MET A 290 15.07 32.84 25.22
CA MET A 290 15.74 33.00 23.93
C MET A 290 14.78 32.78 22.77
N PRO A 291 14.91 33.50 21.65
CA PRO A 291 14.23 33.16 20.41
C PRO A 291 14.86 31.92 19.78
N LEU A 292 14.05 31.08 19.13
CA LEU A 292 14.53 29.95 18.35
C LEU A 292 15.37 30.47 17.18
N LYS A 293 16.61 29.98 17.06
CA LYS A 293 17.50 30.34 15.93
C LYS A 293 16.84 29.96 14.60
N ASP A 294 17.10 30.76 13.58
CA ASP A 294 16.62 30.61 12.20
C ASP A 294 15.12 30.89 11.96
N TYR A 295 14.33 31.16 13.01
CA TYR A 295 12.97 31.68 12.88
C TYR A 295 13.00 33.21 12.86
N LYS A 296 12.95 33.79 11.64
CA LYS A 296 13.17 35.23 11.38
C LYS A 296 12.21 36.16 12.12
N ASP A 297 11.00 35.69 12.42
CA ASP A 297 9.97 36.52 13.03
C ASP A 297 10.11 36.62 14.57
N GLY A 298 11.04 35.85 15.17
CA GLY A 298 11.26 35.87 16.63
C GLY A 298 10.06 35.41 17.46
N THR A 299 9.01 34.89 16.81
CA THR A 299 7.72 34.54 17.42
C THR A 299 7.77 33.25 18.22
N ILE A 300 8.72 32.37 17.93
CA ILE A 300 8.93 31.13 18.68
C ILE A 300 10.04 31.37 19.69
N LEU A 301 9.66 31.42 20.97
CA LEU A 301 10.59 31.58 22.07
C LEU A 301 10.80 30.24 22.78
N TYR A 302 12.01 29.99 23.29
CA TYR A 302 12.30 28.79 24.07
C TYR A 302 13.03 29.06 25.37
N LYS A 303 12.86 28.12 26.30
CA LYS A 303 13.64 28.00 27.54
C LYS A 303 14.24 26.60 27.62
N LYS A 304 15.54 26.52 27.93
CA LYS A 304 16.23 25.25 28.21
C LYS A 304 16.52 25.18 29.71
N GLN A 305 15.74 24.39 30.43
CA GLN A 305 15.93 24.19 31.87
C GLN A 305 16.40 22.76 32.16
N LYS A 306 17.43 22.64 33.01
CA LYS A 306 17.89 21.34 33.52
C LYS A 306 16.98 20.92 34.68
N MET A 307 16.44 19.71 34.61
CA MET A 307 15.59 19.11 35.63
C MET A 307 16.42 18.38 36.69
N SER A 308 15.81 18.06 37.83
CA SER A 308 16.45 17.34 38.95
C SER A 308 16.97 15.95 38.58
N ASN A 309 16.40 15.32 37.54
CA ASN A 309 16.85 14.04 36.98
C ASN A 309 18.02 14.18 35.98
N GLY A 310 18.61 15.37 35.83
CA GLY A 310 19.73 15.62 34.93
C GLY A 310 19.36 15.85 33.45
N LYS A 311 18.11 15.61 33.05
CA LYS A 311 17.62 15.83 31.67
C LYS A 311 17.20 17.28 31.42
N PHE A 312 17.13 17.67 30.15
CA PHE A 312 16.67 19.00 29.73
C PHE A 312 15.26 18.93 29.16
N ARG A 313 14.41 19.91 29.51
CA ARG A 313 13.08 20.06 28.91
C ARG A 313 13.02 21.38 28.14
N PRO A 314 12.94 21.36 26.80
CA PRO A 314 12.65 22.56 26.03
C PRO A 314 11.15 22.85 26.08
N LYS A 315 10.77 24.11 26.24
CA LYS A 315 9.41 24.61 25.93
C LYS A 315 9.55 25.63 24.81
N GLY A 316 8.70 25.52 23.78
CA GLY A 316 8.46 26.57 22.79
C GLY A 316 7.15 27.29 23.11
N ASP A 317 7.13 28.63 23.13
CA ASP A 317 5.90 29.41 23.08
C ASP A 317 5.66 29.84 21.62
N CYS A 318 4.49 29.51 21.08
CA CYS A 318 4.01 29.98 19.78
C CYS A 318 2.71 30.78 20.01
N PRO A 319 2.64 32.07 19.64
CA PRO A 319 1.54 32.97 20.01
C PRO A 319 0.31 32.85 19.09
N TRP A 320 -0.12 31.64 18.73
CA TRP A 320 -1.39 31.42 18.03
C TRP A 320 -2.25 30.35 18.70
N GLN A 321 -3.23 30.80 19.48
CA GLN A 321 -4.50 30.10 19.68
C GLN A 321 -5.57 30.82 18.85
N ALA A 322 -6.40 30.02 18.18
CA ALA A 322 -7.60 30.37 17.40
C ALA A 322 -7.37 30.89 15.97
N ASP A 323 -7.37 29.98 14.99
CA ASP A 323 -8.53 29.75 14.10
C ASP A 323 -8.12 28.88 12.91
N ALA A 324 -8.76 27.71 12.77
CA ALA A 324 -8.80 26.97 11.51
C ALA A 324 -10.00 26.01 11.52
N ALA A 325 -11.19 26.59 11.35
CA ALA A 325 -12.19 25.98 10.49
C ALA A 325 -11.89 26.45 9.07
N ALA A 326 -11.44 25.53 8.21
CA ALA A 326 -11.61 25.50 6.75
C ALA A 326 -10.97 24.20 6.23
#